data_AF-A0A143PL54-F1
#
_entry.id   AF-A0A143PL54-F1
#
_cell.length_a   1.000
_cell.length_b   1.000
_cell.length_c   1.000
_cell.angle_alpha   90.00
_cell.angle_beta   90.00
_cell.angle_gamma   90.00
#
_symmetry.space_group_name_H-M   'P 1'
#
loop_
_entity.id
_entity.type
_entity.pdbx_description
1 polymer ?
#
loop_
_entity_poly.entity_id
_entity_poly.type
_entity_poly.pdbx_seq_one_letter_code
_entity_poly.pdbx_strand_id
1 'polypeptide(L)'
;MAEAVGKCRHHGRRIVASILVSLSWPAASCASSSSHINAAACAQPASRPVAIIELPGNPFQAVPTSDGCHVFVSLAGPTEPSDPRRPPRPGAPVGGVAVVSRVGGEPLLTRMLQLEGSPWGMALTRDDGLLIVASDDRVAFIDSARLIAGSADAILGYLHDAPTAGRFYANVTPDDRWLFLSDESAQAISVVDLAKARASGFDNSAVIGQIPTGRAPIALTFSMDHRHMYTTSQVAPAVYGWPAVCSAPGSEAARQTAKYAEGAILVVDVSRATHDPANAVVSAAPAGCNPVRLATSASGDVAYVSARTDNALLAFDTRRLLIDPSHALIGRVPVGDAPVGVAVLDGGARIAVTNSNRFGGSSATQNLTIIDARKITSGAAAVLGTVPAGVFPRELRLTNDGKTLLLTNFGSKNLAMIDMARLPLARREE
;
A
#
# COMPACT_ATOMS: atom_id res chain seq x y z
N MET A 1 53.55 -13.41 55.15
CA MET A 1 54.47 -12.98 56.22
C MET A 1 55.72 -12.47 55.50
N ALA A 2 55.74 -11.17 55.15
CA ALA A 2 56.16 -10.02 55.98
C ALA A 2 57.68 -9.81 55.82
N GLU A 3 58.27 -8.64 55.58
CA GLU A 3 57.95 -7.19 55.50
C GLU A 3 59.18 -6.56 54.79
N ALA A 4 59.19 -5.52 53.95
CA ALA A 4 58.54 -4.21 53.87
C ALA A 4 59.22 -3.05 54.66
N VAL A 5 59.86 -2.15 53.89
CA VAL A 5 59.81 -0.67 53.94
C VAL A 5 60.59 0.03 55.08
N GLY A 6 61.31 1.15 54.93
CA GLY A 6 61.50 2.15 53.87
C GLY A 6 61.30 3.58 54.44
N LYS A 7 62.09 4.58 53.98
CA LYS A 7 61.88 6.02 54.28
C LYS A 7 62.47 6.96 53.19
N CYS A 8 61.67 7.99 52.86
CA CYS A 8 61.98 9.35 52.37
C CYS A 8 62.74 9.50 51.01
N ARG A 9 62.61 10.56 50.20
CA ARG A 9 62.48 12.01 50.46
C ARG A 9 62.20 12.79 49.14
N HIS A 10 61.86 14.08 49.28
CA HIS A 10 61.78 15.21 48.33
C HIS A 10 62.55 15.16 46.99
N HIS A 11 62.10 15.96 45.99
CA HIS A 11 62.94 16.98 45.31
C HIS A 11 62.14 17.96 44.42
N GLY A 12 62.66 19.18 44.28
CA GLY A 12 62.26 20.17 43.28
C GLY A 12 63.36 20.42 42.25
N ARG A 13 62.92 20.87 41.05
CA ARG A 13 63.62 21.59 39.95
C ARG A 13 64.99 21.08 39.46
N ARG A 14 65.08 20.74 38.16
CA ARG A 14 65.72 21.54 37.08
C ARG A 14 65.71 20.79 35.73
N ILE A 15 65.79 21.59 34.66
CA ILE A 15 65.66 21.31 33.23
C ILE A 15 66.91 20.61 32.67
N VAL A 16 66.72 19.61 31.78
CA VAL A 16 67.63 19.31 30.66
C VAL A 16 66.79 18.80 29.49
N ALA A 17 66.97 19.39 28.30
CA ALA A 17 66.37 18.96 27.06
C ALA A 17 67.19 17.84 26.43
N SER A 18 66.53 16.73 26.07
CA SER A 18 67.12 15.63 25.32
C SER A 18 66.21 15.28 24.14
N ILE A 19 66.79 15.31 22.95
CA ILE A 19 66.21 14.88 21.68
C ILE A 19 66.02 13.36 21.73
N LEU A 20 64.79 12.89 21.57
CA LEU A 20 64.44 11.47 21.43
C LEU A 20 63.72 11.26 20.11
N VAL A 21 64.37 10.47 19.24
CA VAL A 21 63.81 9.89 18.03
C VAL A 21 62.76 8.87 18.44
N SER A 22 61.48 9.15 18.20
CA SER A 22 60.40 8.18 18.37
C SER A 22 60.18 7.41 17.07
N LEU A 23 60.51 6.12 17.08
CA LEU A 23 60.03 5.17 16.07
C LEU A 23 58.50 5.12 16.11
N SER A 24 57.86 5.56 15.03
CA SER A 24 56.43 5.37 14.81
C SER A 24 56.17 3.96 14.28
N TRP A 25 55.53 3.11 15.08
CA TRP A 25 54.80 1.96 14.56
C TRP A 25 53.50 2.43 13.91
N PRO A 26 53.15 1.98 12.69
CA PRO A 26 51.84 2.24 12.14
C PRO A 26 50.82 1.43 12.94
N ALA A 27 50.00 2.11 13.73
CA ALA A 27 48.75 1.55 14.20
C ALA A 27 47.89 1.26 12.97
N ALA A 28 47.69 -0.02 12.67
CA ALA A 28 46.69 -0.46 11.71
C ALA A 28 45.31 -0.09 12.27
N SER A 29 44.82 1.08 11.89
CA SER A 29 43.42 1.42 12.05
C SER A 29 42.62 0.44 11.20
N CYS A 30 42.01 -0.56 11.84
CA CYS A 30 40.85 -1.24 11.28
C CYS A 30 39.74 -0.20 11.14
N ALA A 31 39.75 0.51 10.03
CA ALA A 31 38.56 1.19 9.55
C ALA A 31 37.56 0.07 9.23
N SER A 32 36.64 -0.18 10.15
CA SER A 32 35.39 -0.85 9.84
C SER A 32 34.69 0.02 8.81
N SER A 33 34.92 -0.28 7.54
CA SER A 33 34.10 0.21 6.44
C SER A 33 32.72 -0.38 6.62
N SER A 34 31.88 0.29 7.41
CA SER A 34 30.44 0.18 7.27
C SER A 34 30.15 0.57 5.83
N SER A 35 29.87 -0.44 5.01
CA SER A 35 29.31 -0.29 3.69
C SER A 35 27.95 0.39 3.86
N HIS A 36 27.96 1.72 3.95
CA HIS A 36 26.82 2.55 3.64
C HIS A 36 26.56 2.28 2.16
N ILE A 37 25.71 1.29 1.87
CA ILE A 37 25.00 1.28 0.60
C ILE A 37 24.34 2.64 0.55
N ASN A 38 24.88 3.51 -0.30
CA ASN A 38 24.41 4.87 -0.42
C ASN A 38 22.93 4.74 -0.80
N ALA A 39 21.98 5.14 0.05
CA ALA A 39 20.54 4.99 -0.24
C ALA A 39 20.19 5.63 -1.60
N ALA A 40 20.94 6.67 -1.98
CA ALA A 40 20.91 7.29 -3.30
C ALA A 40 21.20 6.33 -4.48
N ALA A 41 21.88 5.20 -4.29
CA ALA A 41 22.23 4.24 -5.34
C ALA A 41 21.20 3.10 -5.48
N CYS A 42 20.62 2.61 -4.37
CA CYS A 42 19.58 1.57 -4.41
C CYS A 42 18.26 2.13 -4.98
N ALA A 43 17.92 3.38 -4.63
CA ALA A 43 16.63 3.98 -4.93
C ALA A 43 16.48 4.45 -6.39
N GLN A 44 17.55 4.40 -7.20
CA GLN A 44 17.48 4.79 -8.61
C GLN A 44 16.58 3.85 -9.42
N PRO A 45 15.97 4.32 -10.52
CA PRO A 45 15.33 3.44 -11.48
C PRO A 45 16.28 2.37 -12.02
N ALA A 46 15.71 1.23 -12.41
CA ALA A 46 16.43 0.15 -13.07
C ALA A 46 17.10 0.61 -14.38
N SER A 47 18.06 -0.17 -14.88
CA SER A 47 18.78 0.16 -16.13
C SER A 47 17.86 0.18 -17.36
N ARG A 48 16.80 -0.63 -17.32
CA ARG A 48 15.76 -0.76 -18.35
C ARG A 48 14.50 0.04 -17.96
N PRO A 49 13.72 0.53 -18.94
CA PRO A 49 12.46 1.26 -18.68
C PRO A 49 11.46 0.50 -17.83
N VAL A 50 11.43 -0.83 -17.96
CA VAL A 50 10.56 -1.71 -17.16
C VAL A 50 11.38 -2.87 -16.63
N ALA A 51 11.51 -2.91 -15.30
CA ALA A 51 12.15 -4.00 -14.60
C ALA A 51 11.16 -4.98 -13.96
N ILE A 52 11.12 -6.22 -14.45
CA ILE A 52 10.23 -7.27 -13.98
C ILE A 52 11.00 -8.26 -13.09
N ILE A 53 10.37 -8.67 -11.99
CA ILE A 53 10.76 -9.82 -11.17
C ILE A 53 9.59 -10.77 -10.94
N GLU A 54 9.82 -12.06 -11.18
CA GLU A 54 8.86 -13.13 -10.90
C GLU A 54 8.77 -13.40 -9.40
N LEU A 55 7.57 -13.72 -8.93
CA LEU A 55 7.25 -13.93 -7.51
C LEU A 55 6.62 -15.31 -7.30
N PRO A 56 6.82 -15.93 -6.12
CA PRO A 56 6.32 -17.28 -5.84
C PRO A 56 4.80 -17.37 -5.63
N GLY A 57 4.08 -16.24 -5.65
CA GLY A 57 2.64 -16.15 -5.41
C GLY A 57 2.00 -15.01 -6.19
N ASN A 58 0.72 -14.74 -5.96
CA ASN A 58 -0.02 -13.70 -6.68
C ASN A 58 0.15 -12.34 -5.98
N PRO A 59 0.92 -11.39 -6.53
CA PRO A 59 1.20 -10.14 -5.85
C PRO A 59 -0.04 -9.25 -5.77
N PHE A 60 -0.37 -8.81 -4.55
CA PHE A 60 -1.46 -7.90 -4.31
C PHE A 60 -0.96 -6.46 -4.24
N GLN A 61 -0.27 -6.07 -3.17
CA GLN A 61 0.23 -4.71 -2.97
C GLN A 61 1.75 -4.71 -2.82
N ALA A 62 2.40 -3.68 -3.35
CA ALA A 62 3.80 -3.40 -3.14
C ALA A 62 3.96 -2.11 -2.32
N VAL A 63 4.73 -2.17 -1.23
CA VAL A 63 5.01 -1.04 -0.32
C VAL A 63 6.52 -0.84 -0.25
N PRO A 64 7.06 0.25 -0.81
CA PRO A 64 8.48 0.57 -0.68
C PRO A 64 8.80 1.08 0.73
N THR A 65 10.01 0.78 1.23
CA THR A 65 10.59 1.46 2.40
C THR A 65 10.88 2.92 2.07
N SER A 66 11.00 3.76 3.11
CA SER A 66 11.20 5.20 2.96
C SER A 66 12.50 5.57 2.23
N ASP A 67 13.55 4.77 2.42
CA ASP A 67 14.83 4.88 1.72
C ASP A 67 14.78 4.38 0.27
N GLY A 68 13.71 3.71 -0.12
CA GLY A 68 13.53 3.10 -1.43
C GLY A 68 14.43 1.91 -1.73
N CYS A 69 15.17 1.36 -0.75
CA CYS A 69 16.05 0.21 -0.98
C CYS A 69 15.32 -1.13 -0.98
N HIS A 70 14.18 -1.23 -0.30
CA HIS A 70 13.39 -2.45 -0.22
C HIS A 70 11.94 -2.20 -0.62
N VAL A 71 11.29 -3.25 -1.12
CA VAL A 71 9.87 -3.28 -1.42
C VAL A 71 9.29 -4.54 -0.79
N PHE A 72 8.34 -4.36 0.12
CA PHE A 72 7.51 -5.44 0.63
C PHE A 72 6.39 -5.71 -0.36
N VAL A 73 6.18 -6.96 -0.74
CA VAL A 73 5.11 -7.36 -1.66
C VAL A 73 4.26 -8.42 -0.99
N SER A 74 2.99 -8.12 -0.74
CA SER A 74 2.04 -9.13 -0.26
C SER A 74 1.70 -10.08 -1.40
N LEU A 75 1.78 -11.38 -1.12
CA LEU A 75 1.49 -12.46 -2.04
C LEU A 75 0.28 -13.22 -1.53
N ALA A 76 -0.84 -13.07 -2.23
CA ALA A 76 -2.03 -13.85 -1.93
C ALA A 76 -1.73 -15.34 -2.16
N GLY A 77 -2.20 -16.17 -1.23
CA GLY A 77 -2.21 -17.62 -1.39
C GLY A 77 -3.28 -18.06 -2.40
N PRO A 78 -3.33 -19.35 -2.78
CA PRO A 78 -4.41 -19.87 -3.60
C PRO A 78 -5.75 -19.63 -2.90
N THR A 79 -6.64 -18.90 -3.57
CA THR A 79 -7.99 -18.52 -3.12
C THR A 79 -8.99 -19.67 -3.22
N GLU A 80 -8.60 -20.89 -2.86
CA GLU A 80 -9.59 -21.89 -2.52
C GLU A 80 -10.16 -21.49 -1.16
N PRO A 81 -11.49 -21.52 -0.95
CA PRO A 81 -12.01 -21.45 0.40
C PRO A 81 -11.34 -22.59 1.18
N SER A 82 -10.48 -22.23 2.12
CA SER A 82 -9.91 -23.22 3.03
C SER A 82 -11.10 -23.84 3.75
N ASP A 83 -11.51 -25.04 3.35
CA ASP A 83 -12.24 -25.92 4.25
C ASP A 83 -11.36 -25.99 5.50
N PRO A 84 -11.79 -25.46 6.66
CA PRO A 84 -10.94 -25.45 7.85
C PRO A 84 -10.59 -26.87 8.32
N ARG A 85 -11.19 -27.91 7.73
CA ARG A 85 -10.89 -29.33 7.98
C ARG A 85 -9.86 -29.92 7.01
N ARG A 86 -9.39 -29.18 6.00
CA ARG A 86 -8.45 -29.71 4.99
C ARG A 86 -7.11 -28.97 5.04
N PRO A 87 -6.02 -29.62 5.48
CA PRO A 87 -4.70 -28.99 5.49
C PRO A 87 -4.25 -28.64 4.06
N PRO A 88 -3.42 -27.59 3.88
CA PRO A 88 -2.86 -27.24 2.58
C PRO A 88 -2.11 -28.43 1.97
N ARG A 89 -2.16 -28.57 0.63
CA ARG A 89 -1.35 -29.59 -0.05
C ARG A 89 0.14 -29.26 0.14
N PRO A 90 1.02 -30.26 0.38
CA PRO A 90 2.46 -30.06 0.37
C PRO A 90 2.89 -29.43 -0.97
N GLY A 91 3.59 -28.30 -0.92
CA GLY A 91 4.00 -27.54 -2.11
C GLY A 91 2.93 -26.61 -2.71
N ALA A 92 1.78 -26.43 -2.07
CA ALA A 92 0.84 -25.37 -2.44
C ALA A 92 1.49 -23.98 -2.22
N PRO A 93 1.25 -22.99 -3.10
CA PRO A 93 1.72 -21.63 -2.85
C PRO A 93 1.18 -21.18 -1.50
N VAL A 94 2.05 -20.64 -0.65
CA VAL A 94 1.71 -20.15 0.67
C VAL A 94 1.63 -18.63 0.61
N GLY A 95 0.60 -18.07 1.24
CA GLY A 95 0.45 -16.63 1.38
C GLY A 95 1.59 -16.06 2.22
N GLY A 96 2.11 -14.90 1.83
CA GLY A 96 3.23 -14.30 2.55
C GLY A 96 3.60 -12.91 2.10
N VAL A 97 4.70 -12.40 2.66
CA VAL A 97 5.32 -11.14 2.25
C VAL A 97 6.68 -11.44 1.63
N ALA A 98 6.85 -11.09 0.36
CA ALA A 98 8.14 -11.08 -0.31
C ALA A 98 8.90 -9.79 0.02
N VAL A 99 10.21 -9.91 0.21
CA VAL A 99 11.13 -8.77 0.33
C VAL A 99 11.94 -8.67 -0.95
N VAL A 100 11.66 -7.65 -1.74
CA VAL A 100 12.38 -7.33 -2.97
C VAL A 100 13.37 -6.21 -2.66
N SER A 101 14.66 -6.51 -2.66
CA SER A 101 15.72 -5.51 -2.55
C SER A 101 16.00 -4.87 -3.90
N ARG A 102 16.41 -3.60 -3.92
CA ARG A 102 16.78 -2.86 -5.12
C ARG A 102 18.29 -2.68 -5.18
N VAL A 103 18.94 -3.38 -6.10
CA VAL A 103 20.40 -3.35 -6.26
C VAL A 103 20.74 -2.62 -7.55
N GLY A 104 21.18 -1.36 -7.44
CA GLY A 104 21.34 -0.47 -8.59
C GLY A 104 20.03 -0.25 -9.34
N GLY A 105 18.91 -0.20 -8.61
CA GLY A 105 17.56 -0.08 -9.16
C GLY A 105 16.93 -1.37 -9.67
N GLU A 106 17.69 -2.44 -9.89
CA GLU A 106 17.14 -3.73 -10.33
C GLU A 106 16.51 -4.49 -9.14
N PRO A 107 15.33 -5.09 -9.32
CA PRO A 107 14.68 -5.88 -8.29
C PRO A 107 15.38 -7.22 -8.07
N LEU A 108 15.56 -7.58 -6.80
CA LEU A 108 16.08 -8.86 -6.36
C LEU A 108 15.21 -9.41 -5.23
N LEU A 109 14.58 -10.57 -5.45
CA LEU A 109 13.83 -11.27 -4.40
C LEU A 109 14.82 -11.84 -3.40
N THR A 110 14.82 -11.26 -2.20
CA THR A 110 15.79 -11.62 -1.14
C THR A 110 15.20 -12.53 -0.08
N ARG A 111 13.90 -12.41 0.19
CA ARG A 111 13.20 -13.21 1.20
C ARG A 111 11.74 -13.42 0.83
N MET A 112 11.17 -14.46 1.43
CA MET A 112 9.73 -14.63 1.55
C MET A 112 9.43 -15.04 2.99
N LEU A 113 8.60 -14.25 3.67
CA LEU A 113 8.06 -14.57 4.98
C LEU A 113 6.67 -15.14 4.78
N GLN A 114 6.49 -16.40 5.14
CA GLN A 114 5.18 -17.04 5.11
C GLN A 114 4.31 -16.51 6.25
N LEU A 115 3.05 -16.22 5.94
CA LEU A 115 2.06 -15.77 6.92
C LEU A 115 0.95 -16.80 7.10
N GLU A 116 0.24 -16.68 8.21
CA GLU A 116 -1.07 -17.31 8.37
C GLU A 116 -2.14 -16.54 7.56
N GLY A 117 -3.01 -17.28 6.88
CA GLY A 117 -4.01 -16.71 5.98
C GLY A 117 -3.43 -16.23 4.63
N SER A 118 -4.27 -15.57 3.83
CA SER A 118 -3.89 -14.94 2.58
C SER A 118 -3.68 -13.44 2.76
N PRO A 119 -2.46 -12.91 2.62
CA PRO A 119 -2.21 -11.49 2.78
C PRO A 119 -2.65 -10.68 1.57
N TRP A 120 -3.24 -9.52 1.86
CA TRP A 120 -3.80 -8.58 0.90
C TRP A 120 -3.14 -7.21 1.06
N GLY A 121 -3.88 -6.18 1.48
CA GLY A 121 -3.33 -4.85 1.67
C GLY A 121 -2.39 -4.75 2.86
N MET A 122 -1.42 -3.85 2.74
CA MET A 122 -0.39 -3.60 3.74
C MET A 122 -0.26 -2.10 4.02
N ALA A 123 0.12 -1.79 5.25
CA ALA A 123 0.55 -0.47 5.69
C ALA A 123 1.92 -0.59 6.35
N LEU A 124 2.79 0.39 6.10
CA LEU A 124 4.09 0.51 6.76
C LEU A 124 4.06 1.78 7.60
N THR A 125 4.45 1.68 8.87
CA THR A 125 4.53 2.85 9.76
C THR A 125 5.53 3.87 9.24
N ARG A 126 5.36 5.13 9.65
CA ARG A 126 6.15 6.26 9.12
C ARG A 126 7.66 6.10 9.31
N ASP A 127 8.07 5.40 10.36
CA ASP A 127 9.45 5.09 10.70
C ASP A 127 10.01 3.83 10.01
N ASP A 128 9.24 3.21 9.11
CA ASP A 128 9.48 1.90 8.50
C ASP A 128 9.57 0.74 9.51
N GLY A 129 9.30 0.95 10.80
CA GLY A 129 9.57 -0.04 11.85
C GLY A 129 8.58 -1.20 11.90
N LEU A 130 7.33 -0.97 11.48
CA LEU A 130 6.25 -1.96 11.56
C LEU A 130 5.50 -2.06 10.23
N LEU A 131 5.55 -3.25 9.64
CA LEU A 131 4.70 -3.65 8.53
C LEU A 131 3.44 -4.33 9.09
N ILE A 132 2.28 -3.78 8.73
CA ILE A 132 0.94 -4.25 9.11
C ILE A 132 0.30 -4.87 7.87
N VAL A 133 -0.15 -6.12 7.97
CA VAL A 133 -0.66 -6.89 6.82
C VAL A 133 -2.06 -7.40 7.12
N ALA A 134 -3.04 -6.95 6.33
CA ALA A 134 -4.38 -7.53 6.35
C ALA A 134 -4.34 -8.93 5.72
N SER A 135 -4.80 -9.95 6.44
CA SER A 135 -4.73 -11.36 6.02
C SER A 135 -6.04 -12.09 6.36
N ASP A 136 -7.04 -12.00 5.48
CA ASP A 136 -8.37 -12.62 5.64
C ASP A 136 -9.11 -12.29 6.96
N ASP A 137 -8.95 -13.11 7.99
CA ASP A 137 -9.61 -12.99 9.29
C ASP A 137 -8.69 -12.42 10.38
N ARG A 138 -7.44 -12.09 10.03
CA ARG A 138 -6.43 -11.59 10.97
C ARG A 138 -5.62 -10.43 10.41
N VAL A 139 -4.84 -9.80 11.27
CA VAL A 139 -3.84 -8.80 10.90
C VAL A 139 -2.49 -9.23 11.45
N ALA A 140 -1.49 -9.36 10.58
CA ALA A 140 -0.12 -9.64 10.99
C ALA A 140 0.63 -8.33 11.29
N PHE A 141 1.38 -8.32 12.38
CA PHE A 141 2.27 -7.23 12.78
C PHE A 141 3.70 -7.72 12.68
N ILE A 142 4.51 -7.09 11.84
CA ILE A 142 5.83 -7.59 11.45
C ILE A 142 6.86 -6.47 11.64
N ASP A 143 7.94 -6.78 12.35
CA ASP A 143 9.11 -5.89 12.44
C ASP A 143 9.84 -5.91 11.09
N SER A 144 9.86 -4.76 10.42
CA SER A 144 10.36 -4.65 9.06
C SER A 144 11.88 -4.89 8.98
N ALA A 145 12.63 -4.44 9.99
CA ALA A 145 14.09 -4.59 10.00
C ALA A 145 14.47 -6.06 10.20
N ARG A 146 13.77 -6.77 11.09
CA ARG A 146 13.90 -8.22 11.28
C ARG A 146 13.50 -9.00 10.04
N LEU A 147 12.41 -8.58 9.38
CA LEU A 147 11.98 -9.17 8.10
C LEU A 147 13.06 -9.04 7.03
N ILE A 148 13.66 -7.85 6.86
CA ILE A 148 14.76 -7.61 5.92
C ILE A 148 15.99 -8.46 6.29
N ALA A 149 16.35 -8.53 7.58
CA ALA A 149 17.46 -9.34 8.07
C ALA A 149 17.22 -10.86 7.93
N GLY A 150 15.96 -11.30 7.82
CA GLY A 150 15.58 -12.71 7.77
C GLY A 150 15.54 -13.36 9.14
N SER A 151 15.25 -12.60 10.20
CA SER A 151 15.09 -13.14 11.55
C SER A 151 13.82 -13.98 11.66
N ALA A 152 13.89 -15.09 12.39
CA ALA A 152 12.76 -16.01 12.58
C ALA A 152 11.63 -15.40 13.43
N ASP A 153 11.93 -14.36 14.23
CA ASP A 153 11.01 -13.63 15.11
C ASP A 153 10.59 -12.28 14.53
N ALA A 154 10.55 -12.18 13.19
CA ALA A 154 10.08 -10.98 12.50
C ALA A 154 8.57 -10.73 12.71
N ILE A 155 7.78 -11.80 12.86
CA ILE A 155 6.35 -11.69 13.19
C ILE A 155 6.23 -11.39 14.68
N LEU A 156 5.73 -10.20 15.01
CA LEU A 156 5.51 -9.76 16.39
C LEU A 156 4.22 -10.34 16.98
N GLY A 157 3.23 -10.59 16.14
CA GLY A 157 1.96 -11.22 16.54
C GLY A 157 0.85 -11.02 15.51
N TYR A 158 -0.32 -11.54 15.86
CA TYR A 158 -1.54 -11.45 15.05
C TYR A 158 -2.71 -10.92 15.89
N LEU A 159 -3.49 -10.01 15.31
CA LEU A 159 -4.79 -9.60 15.84
C LEU A 159 -5.91 -10.42 15.20
N HIS A 160 -6.81 -10.97 16.03
CA HIS A 160 -7.88 -11.87 15.63
C HIS A 160 -9.26 -11.39 16.12
N ASP A 161 -9.74 -10.29 15.58
CA ASP A 161 -10.91 -9.58 16.11
C ASP A 161 -12.20 -9.85 15.33
N ALA A 162 -12.13 -10.38 14.11
CA ALA A 162 -13.32 -10.74 13.35
C ALA A 162 -13.09 -11.94 12.42
N PRO A 163 -13.58 -13.15 12.76
CA PRO A 163 -13.32 -14.38 12.01
C PRO A 163 -13.93 -14.39 10.60
N THR A 164 -14.87 -13.48 10.30
CA THR A 164 -15.56 -13.39 9.01
C THR A 164 -15.41 -12.02 8.33
N ALA A 165 -14.46 -11.20 8.77
CA ALA A 165 -14.32 -9.82 8.29
C ALA A 165 -14.01 -9.72 6.79
N GLY A 166 -13.23 -10.65 6.24
CA GLY A 166 -12.70 -10.51 4.87
C GLY A 166 -11.81 -9.27 4.76
N ARG A 167 -10.83 -9.15 5.66
CA ARG A 167 -9.86 -8.06 5.73
C ARG A 167 -9.10 -7.97 4.42
N PHE A 168 -9.19 -6.81 3.78
CA PHE A 168 -8.66 -6.61 2.44
C PHE A 168 -7.61 -5.50 2.36
N TYR A 169 -7.76 -4.43 3.14
CA TYR A 169 -6.80 -3.32 3.21
C TYR A 169 -6.51 -2.90 4.64
N ALA A 170 -5.32 -2.35 4.83
CA ALA A 170 -4.89 -1.68 6.04
C ALA A 170 -4.35 -0.30 5.69
N ASN A 171 -4.62 0.70 6.53
CA ASN A 171 -3.87 1.95 6.52
C ASN A 171 -3.76 2.52 7.94
N VAL A 172 -2.71 3.29 8.19
CA VAL A 172 -2.40 3.83 9.51
C VAL A 172 -2.33 5.36 9.44
N THR A 173 -2.78 6.03 10.49
CA THR A 173 -2.62 7.48 10.61
C THR A 173 -1.15 7.87 10.63
N PRO A 174 -0.77 9.09 10.19
CA PRO A 174 0.63 9.50 10.08
C PRO A 174 1.40 9.56 11.40
N ASP A 175 0.70 9.60 12.53
CA ASP A 175 1.25 9.52 13.88
C ASP A 175 1.42 8.08 14.37
N ASP A 176 1.17 7.09 13.51
CA ASP A 176 1.25 5.65 13.77
C ASP A 176 0.38 5.17 14.94
N ARG A 177 -0.69 5.92 15.27
CA ARG A 177 -1.55 5.63 16.43
C ARG A 177 -2.78 4.80 16.09
N TRP A 178 -3.42 5.08 14.96
CA TRP A 178 -4.71 4.49 14.61
C TRP A 178 -4.62 3.70 13.32
N LEU A 179 -4.97 2.42 13.41
CA LEU A 179 -5.05 1.51 12.28
C LEU A 179 -6.51 1.37 11.84
N PHE A 180 -6.73 1.51 10.55
CA PHE A 180 -8.00 1.29 9.88
C PHE A 180 -7.89 0.05 9.00
N LEU A 181 -8.89 -0.83 9.07
CA LEU A 181 -8.92 -2.11 8.36
C LEU A 181 -10.20 -2.21 7.56
N SER A 182 -10.09 -2.45 6.26
CA SER A 182 -11.24 -2.60 5.39
C SER A 182 -11.73 -4.04 5.42
N ASP A 183 -12.93 -4.26 5.95
CA ASP A 183 -13.52 -5.58 6.16
C ASP A 183 -14.64 -5.82 5.14
N GLU A 184 -14.29 -6.41 3.99
CA GLU A 184 -15.20 -6.47 2.84
C GLU A 184 -16.53 -7.19 3.16
N SER A 185 -16.42 -8.30 3.88
CA SER A 185 -17.54 -9.17 4.24
C SER A 185 -18.33 -8.63 5.43
N ALA A 186 -17.68 -7.94 6.36
CA ALA A 186 -18.34 -7.28 7.49
C ALA A 186 -19.04 -5.97 7.10
N GLN A 187 -18.80 -5.47 5.88
CA GLN A 187 -19.41 -4.23 5.37
C GLN A 187 -19.04 -2.99 6.21
N ALA A 188 -17.83 -3.00 6.75
CA ALA A 188 -17.36 -2.01 7.71
C ALA A 188 -15.85 -1.78 7.62
N ILE A 189 -15.39 -0.74 8.32
CA ILE A 189 -13.98 -0.49 8.59
C ILE A 189 -13.74 -0.64 10.09
N SER A 190 -12.88 -1.57 10.49
CA SER A 190 -12.47 -1.70 11.89
C SER A 190 -11.42 -0.64 12.25
N VAL A 191 -11.55 -0.07 13.45
CA VAL A 191 -10.65 0.95 14.01
C VAL A 191 -9.90 0.35 15.20
N VAL A 192 -8.57 0.43 15.17
CA VAL A 192 -7.68 -0.21 16.15
C VAL A 192 -6.70 0.81 16.73
N ASP A 193 -6.57 0.83 18.05
CA ASP A 193 -5.51 1.56 18.75
C ASP A 193 -4.20 0.76 18.71
N LEU A 194 -3.22 1.24 17.94
CA LEU A 194 -1.95 0.53 17.76
C LEU A 194 -1.09 0.52 19.02
N ALA A 195 -1.15 1.57 19.85
CA ALA A 195 -0.40 1.59 21.09
C ALA A 195 -0.96 0.53 22.05
N LYS A 196 -2.29 0.43 22.14
CA LYS A 196 -2.95 -0.62 22.91
C LYS A 196 -2.68 -2.01 22.34
N ALA A 197 -2.73 -2.18 21.03
CA ALA A 197 -2.42 -3.45 20.37
C ALA A 197 -1.01 -3.93 20.72
N ARG A 198 0.01 -3.06 20.64
CA ARG A 198 1.37 -3.43 21.02
C ARG A 198 1.49 -3.77 22.52
N ALA A 199 0.83 -3.00 23.38
CA ALA A 199 0.88 -3.21 24.83
C ALA A 199 0.17 -4.51 25.27
N SER A 200 -0.87 -4.94 24.56
CA SER A 200 -1.63 -6.15 24.88
C SER A 200 -1.13 -7.41 24.17
N GLY A 201 -0.08 -7.32 23.35
CA GLY A 201 0.37 -8.46 22.53
C GLY A 201 -0.58 -8.78 21.37
N PHE A 202 -1.20 -7.74 20.80
CA PHE A 202 -2.11 -7.77 19.65
C PHE A 202 -3.43 -8.48 19.91
N ASP A 203 -3.95 -8.42 21.15
CA ASP A 203 -5.28 -8.95 21.45
C ASP A 203 -6.42 -8.02 21.00
N ASN A 204 -7.65 -8.55 21.03
CA ASN A 204 -8.84 -7.84 20.57
C ASN A 204 -9.24 -6.64 21.42
N SER A 205 -8.63 -6.45 22.60
CA SER A 205 -8.93 -5.29 23.44
C SER A 205 -8.51 -3.98 22.77
N ALA A 206 -7.60 -4.04 21.79
CA ALA A 206 -7.15 -2.90 21.01
C ALA A 206 -8.17 -2.36 19.99
N VAL A 207 -9.22 -3.13 19.69
CA VAL A 207 -10.25 -2.73 18.73
C VAL A 207 -11.22 -1.76 19.38
N ILE A 208 -11.37 -0.58 18.79
CA ILE A 208 -12.27 0.47 19.27
C ILE A 208 -13.71 0.22 18.81
N GLY A 209 -13.86 -0.24 17.56
CA GLY A 209 -15.16 -0.51 16.96
C GLY A 209 -15.12 -0.45 15.45
N GLN A 210 -16.29 -0.32 14.83
CA GLN A 210 -16.47 -0.42 13.39
C GLN A 210 -17.24 0.76 12.81
N ILE A 211 -16.79 1.23 11.64
CA ILE A 211 -17.45 2.26 10.84
C ILE A 211 -18.30 1.55 9.77
N PRO A 212 -19.62 1.72 9.75
CA PRO A 212 -20.47 1.08 8.74
C PRO A 212 -20.27 1.74 7.38
N THR A 213 -20.00 0.94 6.33
CA THR A 213 -19.66 1.47 5.00
C THR A 213 -20.46 0.85 3.86
N GLY A 214 -21.24 -0.21 4.13
CA GLY A 214 -21.90 -0.98 3.08
C GLY A 214 -20.96 -2.00 2.47
N ARG A 215 -21.35 -2.63 1.36
CA ARG A 215 -20.73 -3.89 0.95
C ARG A 215 -19.36 -3.69 0.31
N ALA A 216 -18.40 -4.50 0.75
CA ALA A 216 -17.04 -4.53 0.25
C ALA A 216 -16.37 -3.14 0.22
N PRO A 217 -16.19 -2.48 1.39
CA PRO A 217 -15.31 -1.33 1.48
C PRO A 217 -13.90 -1.72 1.08
N ILE A 218 -13.15 -0.81 0.46
CA ILE A 218 -11.75 -1.09 0.09
C ILE A 218 -10.80 0.06 0.39
N ALA A 219 -10.98 1.22 -0.25
CA ALA A 219 -10.01 2.30 -0.09
C ALA A 219 -9.98 2.84 1.35
N LEU A 220 -8.79 3.18 1.84
CA LEU A 220 -8.57 3.79 3.16
C LEU A 220 -7.64 4.99 2.99
N THR A 221 -8.05 5.98 2.20
CA THR A 221 -7.16 7.06 1.76
C THR A 221 -7.38 8.31 2.61
N PHE A 222 -6.38 8.73 3.38
CA PHE A 222 -6.46 9.95 4.16
C PHE A 222 -6.40 11.20 3.27
N SER A 223 -7.16 12.22 3.68
CA SER A 223 -6.98 13.60 3.22
C SER A 223 -5.61 14.14 3.62
N MET A 224 -5.12 15.16 2.92
CA MET A 224 -3.78 15.74 3.15
C MET A 224 -3.61 16.35 4.55
N ASP A 225 -4.70 16.84 5.16
CA ASP A 225 -4.70 17.33 6.54
C ASP A 225 -4.98 16.23 7.57
N HIS A 226 -5.21 15.00 7.09
CA HIS A 226 -5.52 13.78 7.87
C HIS A 226 -6.75 13.87 8.76
N ARG A 227 -7.61 14.89 8.55
CA ARG A 227 -8.86 15.03 9.30
C ARG A 227 -9.94 14.10 8.80
N HIS A 228 -9.90 13.80 7.51
CA HIS A 228 -10.82 12.91 6.84
C HIS A 228 -10.12 11.70 6.24
N MET A 229 -10.84 10.58 6.15
CA MET A 229 -10.49 9.41 5.35
C MET A 229 -11.58 9.18 4.31
N TYR A 230 -11.17 8.99 3.07
CA TYR A 230 -12.06 8.60 1.98
C TYR A 230 -12.04 7.09 1.81
N THR A 231 -13.23 6.49 1.74
CA THR A 231 -13.37 5.08 1.45
C THR A 231 -14.36 4.83 0.32
N THR A 232 -14.12 3.77 -0.45
CA THR A 232 -15.02 3.32 -1.50
C THR A 232 -15.80 2.12 -1.00
N SER A 233 -17.10 2.09 -1.26
CA SER A 233 -17.98 0.94 -1.03
C SER A 233 -18.51 0.43 -2.36
N GLN A 234 -18.31 -0.85 -2.66
CA GLN A 234 -18.71 -1.40 -3.96
C GLN A 234 -20.22 -1.31 -4.20
N VAL A 235 -21.01 -1.40 -3.13
CA VAL A 235 -22.45 -1.11 -3.14
C VAL A 235 -22.78 -0.32 -1.89
N ALA A 236 -23.39 0.84 -2.12
CA ALA A 236 -23.71 1.78 -1.06
C ALA A 236 -24.64 1.17 0.01
N PRO A 237 -24.51 1.60 1.27
CA PRO A 237 -25.47 1.32 2.33
C PRO A 237 -26.91 1.57 1.89
N ALA A 238 -27.81 0.62 2.17
CA ALA A 238 -29.22 0.71 1.80
C ALA A 238 -29.94 1.93 2.42
N VAL A 239 -29.42 2.45 3.55
CA VAL A 239 -29.93 3.65 4.23
C VAL A 239 -29.92 4.89 3.33
N TYR A 240 -29.07 4.96 2.30
CA TYR A 240 -29.05 6.08 1.36
C TYR A 240 -30.21 6.07 0.35
N GLY A 241 -30.93 4.94 0.20
CA GLY A 241 -32.12 4.86 -0.65
C GLY A 241 -31.87 5.12 -2.15
N TRP A 242 -30.62 4.96 -2.62
CA TRP A 242 -30.28 5.19 -4.03
C TRP A 242 -30.89 4.13 -4.96
N PRO A 243 -31.27 4.51 -6.19
CA PRO A 243 -31.92 3.60 -7.12
C PRO A 243 -30.98 2.48 -7.59
N ALA A 244 -31.54 1.31 -7.86
CA ALA A 244 -30.78 0.22 -8.46
C ALA A 244 -30.54 0.50 -9.95
N VAL A 245 -29.31 0.86 -10.30
CA VAL A 245 -28.87 1.19 -11.68
C VAL A 245 -27.71 0.33 -12.16
N CYS A 246 -27.10 -0.45 -11.27
CA CYS A 246 -25.93 -1.28 -11.56
C CYS A 246 -26.29 -2.75 -11.78
N SER A 247 -25.66 -3.33 -12.80
CA SER A 247 -25.66 -4.78 -13.07
C SER A 247 -24.62 -5.51 -12.22
N ALA A 248 -24.69 -6.85 -12.23
CA ALA A 248 -23.69 -7.66 -11.53
C ALA A 248 -22.28 -7.49 -12.16
N PRO A 249 -21.20 -7.46 -11.37
CA PRO A 249 -19.86 -7.37 -11.93
C PRO A 249 -19.56 -8.54 -12.87
N GLY A 250 -18.93 -8.25 -14.01
CA GLY A 250 -18.58 -9.27 -15.02
C GLY A 250 -19.71 -9.74 -15.93
N SER A 251 -20.93 -9.20 -15.80
CA SER A 251 -21.99 -9.46 -16.77
C SER A 251 -21.79 -8.63 -18.03
N GLU A 252 -21.94 -9.24 -19.22
CA GLU A 252 -22.03 -8.49 -20.48
C GLU A 252 -23.23 -7.54 -20.45
N ALA A 253 -22.98 -6.24 -20.73
CA ALA A 253 -23.96 -5.16 -20.60
C ALA A 253 -25.26 -5.35 -21.43
N ALA A 254 -25.24 -6.23 -22.44
CA ALA A 254 -26.31 -6.34 -23.42
C ALA A 254 -27.59 -7.08 -22.93
N ARG A 255 -27.61 -7.69 -21.74
CA ARG A 255 -28.68 -8.64 -21.38
C ARG A 255 -29.21 -8.67 -19.93
N GLN A 256 -29.03 -7.66 -19.07
CA GLN A 256 -29.55 -7.76 -17.69
C GLN A 256 -30.15 -6.50 -17.07
N THR A 257 -31.09 -6.74 -16.15
CA THR A 257 -31.78 -5.77 -15.31
C THR A 257 -30.86 -5.26 -14.20
N ALA A 258 -30.91 -3.94 -13.95
CA ALA A 258 -30.21 -3.33 -12.84
C ALA A 258 -30.66 -3.95 -11.50
N LYS A 259 -29.69 -4.40 -10.70
CA LYS A 259 -29.93 -5.17 -9.46
C LYS A 259 -29.39 -4.47 -8.21
N TYR A 260 -28.39 -3.63 -8.37
CA TYR A 260 -27.72 -2.97 -7.25
C TYR A 260 -27.76 -1.46 -7.42
N ALA A 261 -27.83 -0.74 -6.29
CA ALA A 261 -27.50 0.68 -6.29
C ALA A 261 -26.03 0.89 -6.69
N GLU A 262 -25.70 2.12 -7.08
CA GLU A 262 -24.30 2.53 -7.21
C GLU A 262 -23.51 2.24 -5.92
N GLY A 263 -22.20 2.09 -6.09
CA GLY A 263 -21.29 2.18 -4.97
C GLY A 263 -21.19 3.61 -4.46
N ALA A 264 -20.43 3.79 -3.38
CA ALA A 264 -20.25 5.09 -2.75
C ALA A 264 -18.78 5.45 -2.62
N ILE A 265 -18.49 6.75 -2.68
CA ILE A 265 -17.37 7.35 -1.98
C ILE A 265 -17.92 7.91 -0.66
N LEU A 266 -17.35 7.49 0.46
CA LEU A 266 -17.71 7.93 1.80
C LEU A 266 -16.59 8.77 2.38
N VAL A 267 -16.97 9.81 3.14
CA VAL A 267 -16.05 10.62 3.93
C VAL A 267 -16.22 10.26 5.39
N VAL A 268 -15.12 9.86 6.03
CA VAL A 268 -15.04 9.52 7.44
C VAL A 268 -14.28 10.62 8.18
N ASP A 269 -14.83 11.12 9.29
CA ASP A 269 -14.09 11.97 10.25
C ASP A 269 -13.17 11.09 11.09
N VAL A 270 -11.85 11.29 10.95
CA VAL A 270 -10.82 10.45 11.59
C VAL A 270 -10.84 10.65 13.11
N SER A 271 -11.04 11.87 13.59
CA SER A 271 -11.08 12.14 15.03
C SER A 271 -12.30 11.47 15.68
N ARG A 272 -13.46 11.52 15.02
CA ARG A 272 -14.67 10.85 15.51
C ARG A 272 -14.52 9.33 15.46
N ALA A 273 -13.92 8.79 14.40
CA ALA A 273 -13.72 7.35 14.24
C ALA A 273 -13.00 6.67 15.41
N THR A 274 -12.14 7.41 16.11
CA THR A 274 -11.30 6.88 17.19
C THR A 274 -12.02 6.79 18.55
N HIS A 275 -13.25 7.31 18.66
CA HIS A 275 -14.04 7.29 19.90
C HIS A 275 -15.52 6.92 19.67
N ASP A 276 -16.05 7.19 18.48
CA ASP A 276 -17.42 6.86 18.05
C ASP A 276 -17.41 6.42 16.56
N PRO A 277 -16.84 5.23 16.26
CA PRO A 277 -16.70 4.76 14.87
C PRO A 277 -18.04 4.56 14.16
N ALA A 278 -19.10 4.19 14.89
CA ALA A 278 -20.42 3.94 14.31
C ALA A 278 -21.04 5.18 13.63
N ASN A 279 -20.68 6.39 14.08
CA ASN A 279 -21.19 7.66 13.56
C ASN A 279 -20.11 8.51 12.87
N ALA A 280 -19.00 7.88 12.48
CA ALA A 280 -17.84 8.56 11.89
C ALA A 280 -18.00 8.90 10.40
N VAL A 281 -18.93 8.28 9.67
CA VAL A 281 -19.25 8.67 8.29
C VAL A 281 -20.00 10.01 8.32
N VAL A 282 -19.39 11.04 7.74
CA VAL A 282 -19.94 12.41 7.73
C VAL A 282 -20.51 12.83 6.38
N SER A 283 -20.18 12.13 5.30
CA SER A 283 -20.75 12.38 3.97
C SER A 283 -20.62 11.17 3.05
N ALA A 284 -21.44 11.13 2.00
CA ALA A 284 -21.45 10.10 0.98
C ALA A 284 -21.90 10.66 -0.38
N ALA A 285 -21.31 10.19 -1.46
CA ALA A 285 -21.75 10.46 -2.83
C ALA A 285 -21.73 9.18 -3.69
N PRO A 286 -22.63 9.04 -4.68
CA PRO A 286 -22.57 7.94 -5.65
C PRO A 286 -21.23 7.93 -6.38
N ALA A 287 -20.62 6.75 -6.50
CA ALA A 287 -19.33 6.56 -7.13
C ALA A 287 -19.36 5.51 -8.25
N GLY A 288 -20.46 5.47 -9.01
CA GLY A 288 -20.62 4.58 -10.13
C GLY A 288 -20.79 3.12 -9.72
N CYS A 289 -20.75 2.24 -10.70
CA CYS A 289 -20.93 0.81 -10.47
C CYS A 289 -19.60 0.13 -10.09
N ASN A 290 -19.59 -0.42 -8.88
CA ASN A 290 -18.51 -1.24 -8.33
C ASN A 290 -17.15 -0.50 -8.15
N PRO A 291 -17.13 0.65 -7.45
CA PRO A 291 -15.92 1.42 -7.18
C PRO A 291 -14.97 0.71 -6.24
N VAL A 292 -13.65 0.88 -6.41
CA VAL A 292 -12.66 0.10 -5.63
C VAL A 292 -11.40 0.79 -5.15
N ARG A 293 -10.69 1.55 -5.99
CA ARG A 293 -9.46 2.23 -5.56
C ARG A 293 -9.67 3.71 -5.60
N LEU A 294 -8.98 4.37 -4.69
CA LEU A 294 -9.03 5.81 -4.55
C LEU A 294 -7.60 6.34 -4.39
N ALA A 295 -7.26 7.35 -5.18
CA ALA A 295 -6.09 8.18 -4.96
C ALA A 295 -6.49 9.66 -4.91
N THR A 296 -5.79 10.47 -4.15
CA THR A 296 -5.97 11.92 -4.13
C THR A 296 -4.91 12.60 -5.00
N SER A 297 -5.30 13.71 -5.63
CA SER A 297 -4.37 14.69 -6.21
C SER A 297 -3.34 15.16 -5.17
N ALA A 298 -2.20 15.67 -5.64
CA ALA A 298 -1.12 16.15 -4.76
C ALA A 298 -1.56 17.30 -3.83
N SER A 299 -2.47 18.15 -4.30
CA SER A 299 -3.13 19.22 -3.53
C SER A 299 -4.22 18.70 -2.60
N GLY A 300 -4.70 17.47 -2.79
CA GLY A 300 -5.79 16.87 -2.02
C GLY A 300 -7.18 17.39 -2.37
N ASP A 301 -7.31 18.27 -3.36
CA ASP A 301 -8.58 18.88 -3.76
C ASP A 301 -9.44 17.96 -4.64
N VAL A 302 -8.82 17.06 -5.39
CA VAL A 302 -9.50 16.03 -6.20
C VAL A 302 -9.24 14.61 -5.69
N ALA A 303 -10.28 13.79 -5.58
CA ALA A 303 -10.21 12.35 -5.35
C ALA A 303 -10.59 11.58 -6.63
N TYR A 304 -9.74 10.64 -7.04
CA TYR A 304 -9.91 9.81 -8.24
C TYR A 304 -10.31 8.39 -7.85
N VAL A 305 -11.41 7.88 -8.41
CA VAL A 305 -11.98 6.58 -8.06
C VAL A 305 -12.12 5.70 -9.30
N SER A 306 -11.60 4.48 -9.27
CA SER A 306 -11.85 3.49 -10.31
C SER A 306 -13.22 2.83 -10.12
N ALA A 307 -14.06 2.87 -11.16
CA ALA A 307 -15.38 2.23 -11.20
C ALA A 307 -15.35 1.06 -12.19
N ARG A 308 -15.30 -0.17 -11.65
CA ARG A 308 -15.01 -1.39 -12.43
C ARG A 308 -16.06 -1.67 -13.50
N THR A 309 -17.34 -1.63 -13.15
CA THR A 309 -18.41 -1.98 -14.09
C THR A 309 -18.64 -0.85 -15.10
N ASP A 310 -18.27 0.38 -14.75
CA ASP A 310 -18.42 1.53 -15.62
C ASP A 310 -17.26 1.71 -16.61
N ASN A 311 -16.19 0.91 -16.49
CA ASN A 311 -14.94 1.06 -17.23
C ASN A 311 -14.45 2.52 -17.21
N ALA A 312 -14.47 3.15 -16.04
CA ALA A 312 -14.20 4.58 -15.90
C ALA A 312 -13.32 4.92 -14.69
N LEU A 313 -12.57 6.01 -14.84
CA LEU A 313 -12.04 6.79 -13.73
C LEU A 313 -13.00 7.94 -13.44
N LEU A 314 -13.49 8.02 -12.21
CA LEU A 314 -14.30 9.11 -11.70
C LEU A 314 -13.43 10.10 -10.94
N ALA A 315 -13.75 11.38 -10.99
CA ALA A 315 -13.04 12.44 -10.27
C ALA A 315 -14.01 13.27 -9.44
N PHE A 316 -13.71 13.46 -8.16
CA PHE A 316 -14.55 14.15 -7.19
C PHE A 316 -13.83 15.36 -6.60
N ASP A 317 -14.50 16.51 -6.54
CA ASP A 317 -14.08 17.65 -5.72
C ASP A 317 -14.27 17.30 -4.24
N THR A 318 -13.17 17.20 -3.50
CA THR A 318 -13.16 16.75 -2.10
C THR A 318 -13.81 17.73 -1.14
N ARG A 319 -13.79 19.03 -1.46
CA ARG A 319 -14.49 20.05 -0.68
C ARG A 319 -15.99 19.89 -0.89
N ARG A 320 -16.43 19.67 -2.14
CA ARG A 320 -17.85 19.40 -2.43
C ARG A 320 -18.32 18.09 -1.83
N LEU A 321 -17.49 17.05 -1.72
CA LEU A 321 -17.86 15.85 -0.96
C LEU A 321 -18.34 16.19 0.45
N LEU A 322 -17.79 17.23 1.10
CA LEU A 322 -18.19 17.63 2.45
C LEU A 322 -19.44 18.53 2.48
N ILE A 323 -19.61 19.41 1.51
CA ILE A 323 -20.62 20.49 1.57
C ILE A 323 -21.80 20.33 0.61
N ASP A 324 -21.62 19.59 -0.48
CA ASP A 324 -22.59 19.36 -1.56
C ASP A 324 -22.23 18.06 -2.32
N PRO A 325 -22.38 16.89 -1.67
CA PRO A 325 -21.95 15.62 -2.23
C PRO A 325 -22.66 15.26 -3.54
N SER A 326 -23.87 15.75 -3.76
CA SER A 326 -24.62 15.56 -5.02
C SER A 326 -23.92 16.15 -6.24
N HIS A 327 -23.09 17.18 -6.07
CA HIS A 327 -22.36 17.84 -7.17
C HIS A 327 -20.85 17.70 -7.04
N ALA A 328 -20.40 16.71 -6.25
CA ALA A 328 -18.98 16.45 -6.04
C ALA A 328 -18.32 15.77 -7.24
N LEU A 329 -19.04 14.97 -8.03
CA LEU A 329 -18.50 14.37 -9.26
C LEU A 329 -18.23 15.45 -10.31
N ILE A 330 -16.96 15.66 -10.66
CA ILE A 330 -16.51 16.70 -11.60
C ILE A 330 -15.98 16.13 -12.92
N GLY A 331 -15.69 14.84 -12.99
CA GLY A 331 -15.13 14.23 -14.19
C GLY A 331 -15.38 12.73 -14.26
N ARG A 332 -15.52 12.24 -15.49
CA ARG A 332 -15.62 10.81 -15.83
C ARG A 332 -14.80 10.55 -17.08
N VAL A 333 -13.68 9.85 -16.93
CA VAL A 333 -12.80 9.49 -18.04
C VAL A 333 -12.98 8.00 -18.35
N PRO A 334 -13.40 7.64 -19.58
CA PRO A 334 -13.46 6.24 -19.98
C PRO A 334 -12.05 5.64 -20.03
N VAL A 335 -11.91 4.45 -19.47
CA VAL A 335 -10.67 3.66 -19.46
C VAL A 335 -10.95 2.26 -20.01
N GLY A 336 -10.01 1.33 -19.85
CA GLY A 336 -10.19 -0.06 -20.28
C GLY A 336 -11.04 -0.89 -19.32
N ASP A 337 -11.07 -2.20 -19.55
CA ASP A 337 -12.00 -3.10 -18.88
C ASP A 337 -11.70 -3.32 -17.39
N ALA A 338 -12.75 -3.20 -16.58
CA ALA A 338 -12.75 -3.46 -15.14
C ALA A 338 -11.54 -2.88 -14.39
N PRO A 339 -11.37 -1.54 -14.39
CA PRO A 339 -10.20 -0.90 -13.83
C PRO A 339 -10.07 -1.11 -12.32
N VAL A 340 -8.85 -1.36 -11.82
CA VAL A 340 -8.62 -1.54 -10.38
C VAL A 340 -7.74 -0.43 -9.82
N GLY A 341 -6.43 -0.47 -10.06
CA GLY A 341 -5.45 0.45 -9.48
C GLY A 341 -5.58 1.87 -10.00
N VAL A 342 -5.35 2.84 -9.13
CA VAL A 342 -5.27 4.26 -9.47
C VAL A 342 -4.04 4.84 -8.79
N ALA A 343 -3.19 5.55 -9.53
CA ALA A 343 -2.06 6.29 -8.98
C ALA A 343 -1.95 7.67 -9.61
N VAL A 344 -1.62 8.66 -8.78
CA VAL A 344 -1.28 10.02 -9.22
C VAL A 344 0.23 10.10 -9.44
N LEU A 345 0.62 10.65 -10.59
CA LEU A 345 1.97 10.65 -11.13
C LEU A 345 2.46 12.09 -11.37
N ASP A 346 3.78 12.26 -11.47
CA ASP A 346 4.45 13.53 -11.81
C ASP A 346 3.95 14.74 -11.00
N GLY A 347 3.87 14.59 -9.67
CA GLY A 347 3.40 15.65 -8.79
C GLY A 347 1.95 16.09 -9.03
N GLY A 348 1.12 15.26 -9.67
CA GLY A 348 -0.28 15.56 -9.94
C GLY A 348 -0.62 15.82 -11.41
N ALA A 349 0.37 15.89 -12.31
CA ALA A 349 0.10 16.19 -13.71
C ALA A 349 -0.54 15.03 -14.48
N ARG A 350 -0.25 13.78 -14.08
CA ARG A 350 -0.76 12.57 -14.74
C ARG A 350 -1.42 11.63 -13.75
N ILE A 351 -2.35 10.80 -14.24
CA ILE A 351 -2.98 9.71 -13.49
C ILE A 351 -2.79 8.43 -14.27
N ALA A 352 -2.44 7.33 -13.60
CA ALA A 352 -2.42 5.99 -14.16
C ALA A 352 -3.56 5.15 -13.58
N VAL A 353 -4.23 4.39 -14.45
CA VAL A 353 -5.30 3.47 -14.08
C VAL A 353 -4.99 2.09 -14.63
N THR A 354 -4.98 1.05 -13.78
CA THR A 354 -4.80 -0.33 -14.28
C THR A 354 -6.10 -0.84 -14.87
N ASN A 355 -6.07 -1.32 -16.11
CA ASN A 355 -7.21 -1.97 -16.75
C ASN A 355 -7.09 -3.46 -16.55
N SER A 356 -7.67 -3.96 -15.46
CA SER A 356 -7.38 -5.27 -14.93
C SER A 356 -8.05 -6.42 -15.68
N ASN A 357 -9.15 -6.13 -16.38
CA ASN A 357 -10.06 -7.16 -16.89
C ASN A 357 -10.39 -8.18 -15.77
N ARG A 358 -10.71 -7.66 -14.57
CA ARG A 358 -10.88 -8.43 -13.33
C ARG A 358 -11.84 -9.62 -13.46
N PHE A 359 -12.81 -9.51 -14.35
CA PHE A 359 -13.89 -10.49 -14.54
C PHE A 359 -13.68 -11.40 -15.76
N GLY A 360 -12.59 -11.25 -16.51
CA GLY A 360 -12.27 -12.10 -17.66
C GLY A 360 -13.26 -11.99 -18.81
N GLY A 361 -14.00 -10.88 -18.91
CA GLY A 361 -15.03 -10.67 -19.94
C GLY A 361 -14.48 -10.22 -21.30
N SER A 362 -13.17 -9.97 -21.38
CA SER A 362 -12.51 -9.43 -22.58
C SER A 362 -11.26 -10.23 -22.92
N SER A 363 -10.94 -10.36 -24.21
CA SER A 363 -9.68 -10.93 -24.69
C SER A 363 -8.59 -9.87 -24.89
N ALA A 364 -8.87 -8.59 -24.59
CA ALA A 364 -7.93 -7.50 -24.76
C ALA A 364 -6.71 -7.65 -23.83
N THR A 365 -5.54 -7.30 -24.35
CA THR A 365 -4.31 -7.22 -23.55
C THR A 365 -4.44 -6.12 -22.50
N GLN A 366 -4.18 -6.48 -21.25
CA GLN A 366 -4.25 -5.57 -20.12
C GLN A 366 -3.14 -4.52 -20.19
N ASN A 367 -3.44 -3.33 -19.70
CA ASN A 367 -2.58 -2.17 -19.80
C ASN A 367 -2.90 -1.16 -18.70
N LEU A 368 -2.13 -0.08 -18.63
CA LEU A 368 -2.44 1.12 -17.86
C LEU A 368 -2.97 2.18 -18.80
N THR A 369 -4.07 2.86 -18.46
CA THR A 369 -4.44 4.13 -19.11
C THR A 369 -3.71 5.27 -18.41
N ILE A 370 -3.03 6.12 -19.17
CA ILE A 370 -2.41 7.35 -18.67
C ILE A 370 -3.26 8.56 -19.05
N ILE A 371 -3.56 9.42 -18.08
CA ILE A 371 -4.54 10.50 -18.19
C ILE A 371 -3.88 11.83 -17.78
N ASP A 372 -4.14 12.91 -18.52
CA ASP A 372 -3.80 14.29 -18.12
C ASP A 372 -4.81 14.78 -17.08
N ALA A 373 -4.35 14.97 -15.85
CA ALA A 373 -5.19 15.37 -14.73
C ALA A 373 -5.87 16.74 -14.97
N ARG A 374 -5.24 17.64 -15.74
CA ARG A 374 -5.79 18.97 -16.03
C ARG A 374 -6.97 18.91 -17.00
N LYS A 375 -7.11 17.81 -17.74
CA LYS A 375 -8.19 17.56 -18.69
C LYS A 375 -9.24 16.60 -18.15
N ILE A 376 -9.25 16.30 -16.84
CA ILE A 376 -10.13 15.28 -16.25
C ILE A 376 -11.63 15.51 -16.53
N THR A 377 -12.05 16.76 -16.70
CA THR A 377 -13.43 17.14 -17.04
C THR A 377 -13.76 16.95 -18.52
N SER A 378 -12.77 16.72 -19.39
CA SER A 378 -12.89 16.54 -20.84
C SER A 378 -13.11 15.07 -21.25
N GLY A 379 -13.35 14.16 -20.30
CA GLY A 379 -13.64 12.77 -20.58
C GLY A 379 -12.54 12.07 -21.39
N ALA A 380 -12.89 11.47 -22.53
CA ALA A 380 -11.96 10.72 -23.36
C ALA A 380 -10.76 11.55 -23.86
N ALA A 381 -10.91 12.87 -24.03
CA ALA A 381 -9.83 13.76 -24.44
C ALA A 381 -8.75 13.96 -23.37
N ALA A 382 -8.98 13.48 -22.14
CA ALA A 382 -7.98 13.46 -21.09
C ALA A 382 -6.95 12.33 -21.25
N VAL A 383 -7.25 11.30 -22.06
CA VAL A 383 -6.40 10.11 -22.22
C VAL A 383 -5.18 10.44 -23.08
N LEU A 384 -3.99 10.27 -22.50
CA LEU A 384 -2.70 10.49 -23.17
C LEU A 384 -2.21 9.26 -23.94
N GLY A 385 -2.63 8.06 -23.55
CA GLY A 385 -2.18 6.81 -24.14
C GLY A 385 -2.22 5.66 -23.15
N THR A 386 -1.58 4.56 -23.52
CA THR A 386 -1.51 3.35 -22.69
C THR A 386 -0.08 2.86 -22.47
N VAL A 387 0.11 2.12 -21.39
CA VAL A 387 1.38 1.45 -21.04
C VAL A 387 1.09 -0.05 -20.90
N PRO A 388 1.83 -0.95 -21.57
CA PRO A 388 1.62 -2.38 -21.45
C PRO A 388 1.75 -2.87 -20.01
N ALA A 389 0.94 -3.86 -19.63
CA ALA A 389 0.99 -4.50 -18.33
C ALA A 389 0.98 -6.03 -18.46
N GLY A 390 1.20 -6.73 -17.36
CA GLY A 390 0.99 -8.18 -17.29
C GLY A 390 -0.48 -8.53 -17.17
N VAL A 391 -0.78 -9.79 -16.90
CA VAL A 391 -2.14 -10.30 -16.67
C VAL A 391 -2.65 -9.83 -15.31
N PHE A 392 -3.87 -9.30 -15.31
CA PHE A 392 -4.56 -8.79 -14.13
C PHE A 392 -3.68 -7.80 -13.32
N PRO A 393 -3.28 -6.65 -13.92
CA PRO A 393 -2.58 -5.59 -13.21
C PRO A 393 -3.46 -5.00 -12.13
N ARG A 394 -2.97 -4.89 -10.88
CA ARG A 394 -3.82 -4.61 -9.73
C ARG A 394 -3.48 -3.31 -9.03
N GLU A 395 -2.35 -3.24 -8.34
CA GLU A 395 -1.95 -2.07 -7.56
C GLU A 395 -0.84 -1.27 -8.25
N LEU A 396 -0.90 0.04 -8.03
CA LEU A 396 0.10 1.00 -8.45
C LEU A 396 0.60 1.76 -7.23
N ARG A 397 1.93 1.82 -7.05
CA ARG A 397 2.55 2.59 -5.97
C ARG A 397 3.82 3.24 -6.48
N LEU A 398 3.95 4.56 -6.32
CA LEU A 398 5.22 5.23 -6.55
C LEU A 398 6.19 4.97 -5.39
N THR A 399 7.47 4.88 -5.70
CA THR A 399 8.53 5.11 -4.72
C THR A 399 8.45 6.53 -4.18
N ASN A 400 8.94 6.77 -2.96
CA ASN A 400 8.81 8.08 -2.31
C ASN A 400 9.48 9.22 -3.08
N ASP A 401 10.51 8.92 -3.87
CA ASP A 401 11.16 9.89 -4.77
C ASP A 401 10.41 10.14 -6.09
N GLY A 402 9.30 9.42 -6.32
CA GLY A 402 8.46 9.53 -7.50
C GLY A 402 9.07 8.99 -8.80
N LYS A 403 10.26 8.36 -8.75
CA LYS A 403 10.99 7.96 -9.97
C LYS A 403 10.62 6.58 -10.49
N THR A 404 10.10 5.70 -9.64
CA THR A 404 9.74 4.33 -10.02
C THR A 404 8.29 4.05 -9.66
N LEU A 405 7.51 3.61 -10.64
CA LEU A 405 6.16 3.11 -10.45
C LEU A 405 6.17 1.59 -10.29
N LEU A 406 5.76 1.12 -9.13
CA LEU A 406 5.59 -0.29 -8.81
C LEU A 406 4.20 -0.75 -9.28
N LEU A 407 4.16 -1.79 -10.10
CA LEU A 407 2.96 -2.40 -10.62
C LEU A 407 2.91 -3.89 -10.24
N THR A 408 1.90 -4.29 -9.49
CA THR A 408 1.65 -5.72 -9.23
C THR A 408 0.81 -6.32 -10.36
N ASN A 409 1.39 -7.27 -11.09
CA ASN A 409 0.63 -8.06 -12.08
C ASN A 409 0.17 -9.35 -11.41
N PHE A 410 -1.02 -9.29 -10.81
CA PHE A 410 -1.54 -10.35 -9.96
C PHE A 410 -1.60 -11.69 -10.69
N GLY A 411 -2.12 -11.72 -11.92
CA GLY A 411 -2.27 -12.93 -12.72
C GLY A 411 -0.96 -13.42 -13.33
N SER A 412 -0.04 -12.49 -13.66
CA SER A 412 1.31 -12.85 -14.13
C SER A 412 2.27 -13.27 -13.03
N LYS A 413 1.90 -13.12 -11.75
CA LYS A 413 2.75 -13.46 -10.60
C LYS A 413 4.09 -12.71 -10.60
N ASN A 414 4.09 -11.46 -11.03
CA ASN A 414 5.30 -10.65 -11.05
C ASN A 414 5.07 -9.19 -10.61
N LEU A 415 6.16 -8.56 -10.17
CA LEU A 415 6.24 -7.13 -9.91
C LEU A 415 6.98 -6.46 -11.06
N ALA A 416 6.37 -5.43 -11.65
CA ALA A 416 7.05 -4.53 -12.58
C ALA A 416 7.42 -3.22 -11.88
N MET A 417 8.68 -2.81 -12.03
CA MET A 417 9.23 -1.51 -11.62
C MET A 417 9.44 -0.68 -12.88
N ILE A 418 8.62 0.34 -13.08
CA ILE A 418 8.57 1.14 -14.29
C ILE A 418 9.25 2.48 -14.02
N ASP A 419 10.24 2.85 -14.83
CA ASP A 419 10.89 4.15 -14.74
C ASP A 419 9.96 5.26 -15.26
N MET A 420 9.66 6.21 -14.39
CA MET A 420 8.77 7.34 -14.69
C MET A 420 9.33 8.30 -15.74
N ALA A 421 10.65 8.41 -15.87
CA ALA A 421 11.30 9.22 -16.89
C ALA A 421 11.33 8.54 -18.26
N ARG A 422 11.18 7.21 -18.31
CA ARG A 422 11.23 6.39 -19.54
C ARG A 422 9.96 5.57 -19.73
N LEU A 423 8.82 6.09 -19.27
CA LEU A 423 7.52 5.42 -19.37
C LEU A 423 7.23 5.02 -20.82
N PRO A 424 7.02 3.71 -21.15
CA PRO A 424 6.78 3.26 -22.51
C PRO A 424 5.34 3.53 -22.94
N LEU A 425 5.00 4.81 -23.06
CA LEU A 425 3.67 5.31 -23.39
C LEU A 425 3.40 5.20 -24.89
N ALA A 426 2.45 4.34 -25.26
CA ALA A 426 1.85 4.34 -26.59
C ALA A 426 0.77 5.43 -26.65
N ARG A 427 1.06 6.55 -27.32
CA ARG A 427 0.11 7.66 -27.45
C ARG A 427 -1.02 7.30 -28.40
N ARG A 428 -2.20 7.90 -28.19
CA ARG A 428 -3.25 7.87 -29.22
C ARG A 428 -2.75 8.66 -30.43
N GLU A 429 -2.95 8.11 -31.63
CA GLU A 429 -2.87 8.89 -32.86
C GLU A 429 -4.00 9.93 -32.83
N GLU A 430 -3.66 11.19 -33.08
CA GLU A 430 -4.59 12.35 -33.03
C GLU A 430 -5.53 12.41 -34.24
#